data_AF-A0A841JT97-F1
#
_entry.id   AF-A0A841JT97-F1
#
_cell.length_a   1.000
_cell.length_b   1.000
_cell.length_c   1.000
_cell.angle_alpha   90.00
_cell.angle_beta   90.00
_cell.angle_gamma   90.00
#
_symmetry.space_group_name_H-M   'P 1'
#
loop_
_entity.id
_entity.type
_entity.pdbx_description
1 polymer ?
#
loop_
_entity_poly.entity_id
_entity_poly.type
_entity_poly.pdbx_seq_one_letter_code
_entity_poly.pdbx_strand_id
1 'polypeptide(L)'
;MNTVSLTGVIASTPTTATAGNDLTYTSFRLRVHAAYLGDRDDAYTYVDEHTIICVGQLTDMLRILPRDEEINVGGELRTRIHVYRVGEPININLAYPFSEVVADSITWRDLTFKRTAGEDTLIALYRPERQ
;
A
#
# COMPACT_ATOMS: atom_id res chain seq x y z
N MET A 1 -13.84 -4.72 -8.08
CA MET A 1 -12.44 -4.28 -7.93
C MET A 1 -12.49 -2.82 -7.51
N ASN A 2 -12.03 -2.49 -6.31
CA ASN A 2 -12.11 -1.12 -5.80
C ASN A 2 -10.81 -0.40 -6.17
N THR A 3 -10.80 0.24 -7.33
CA THR A 3 -9.64 1.01 -7.80
C THR A 3 -9.52 2.33 -7.05
N VAL A 4 -8.30 2.73 -6.72
CA VAL A 4 -8.00 3.97 -6.01
C VAL A 4 -6.79 4.67 -6.66
N SER A 5 -6.77 5.99 -6.60
CA SER A 5 -5.58 6.81 -6.87
C SER A 5 -5.29 7.65 -5.63
N LEU A 6 -4.10 7.49 -5.07
CA LEU A 6 -3.66 8.18 -3.86
C LEU A 6 -2.44 9.05 -4.18
N THR A 7 -2.45 10.30 -3.75
CA THR A 7 -1.27 11.16 -3.78
C THR A 7 -0.80 11.38 -2.35
N GLY A 8 0.48 11.15 -2.08
CA GLY A 8 1.00 11.28 -0.72
C GLY A 8 2.52 11.15 -0.64
N VAL A 9 3.03 11.25 0.58
CA VAL A 9 4.46 11.23 0.88
C VAL A 9 4.89 9.85 1.36
N ILE A 10 6.04 9.36 0.88
CA ILE A 10 6.64 8.10 1.34
C ILE A 10 7.07 8.24 2.82
N ALA A 11 6.28 7.67 3.72
CA ALA A 11 6.44 7.83 5.17
C ALA A 11 7.40 6.82 5.80
N SER A 12 7.65 5.68 5.15
CA SER A 12 8.59 4.64 5.59
C SER A 12 9.53 4.20 4.48
N THR A 13 10.72 3.73 4.87
CA THR A 13 11.64 3.08 3.94
C THR A 13 10.98 1.84 3.31
N PRO A 14 11.04 1.69 1.97
CA PRO A 14 10.53 0.48 1.31
C PRO A 14 11.22 -0.78 1.82
N THR A 15 10.42 -1.79 2.17
CA THR A 15 10.90 -3.08 2.67
C THR A 15 10.50 -4.18 1.70
N THR A 16 11.47 -5.00 1.30
CA THR A 16 11.25 -6.13 0.40
C THR A 16 11.11 -7.41 1.20
N ALA A 17 10.07 -8.18 0.91
CA ALA A 17 9.80 -9.46 1.55
C ALA A 17 9.43 -10.50 0.49
N THR A 18 9.70 -11.77 0.81
CA THR A 18 9.29 -12.90 0.00
C THR A 18 8.07 -13.55 0.66
N ALA A 19 6.94 -13.58 -0.05
CA ALA A 19 5.76 -14.35 0.34
C ALA A 19 5.93 -15.82 -0.05
N GLY A 20 5.05 -16.70 0.46
CA GLY A 20 5.00 -18.10 0.00
C GLY A 20 4.83 -18.17 -1.52
N ASN A 21 5.50 -19.13 -2.16
CA ASN A 21 5.65 -19.31 -3.62
C ASN A 21 6.73 -18.43 -4.29
N ASP A 22 7.79 -18.06 -3.57
CA ASP A 22 8.91 -17.25 -4.09
C ASP A 22 8.50 -15.87 -4.64
N LEU A 23 7.28 -15.42 -4.32
CA LEU A 23 6.78 -14.13 -4.74
C LEU A 23 7.47 -13.04 -3.92
N THR A 24 8.30 -12.24 -4.58
CA THR A 24 8.92 -11.08 -3.95
C THR A 24 8.04 -9.84 -4.14
N TYR A 25 7.77 -9.13 -3.05
CA TYR A 25 7.04 -7.87 -3.05
C TYR A 25 7.78 -6.83 -2.21
N THR A 26 7.60 -5.56 -2.55
CA THR A 26 8.10 -4.44 -1.75
C THR A 26 6.94 -3.63 -1.25
N SER A 27 6.97 -3.26 0.03
CA SER A 27 5.94 -2.44 0.64
C SER A 27 6.51 -1.23 1.37
N PHE A 28 5.70 -0.18 1.46
CA PHE A 28 6.01 1.03 2.20
C PHE A 28 4.72 1.71 2.67
N ARG A 29 4.85 2.64 3.62
CA ARG A 29 3.74 3.47 4.11
C ARG A 29 3.66 4.75 3.28
N LEU A 30 2.50 5.02 2.70
CA LEU A 30 2.19 6.27 2.01
C LEU A 30 1.29 7.10 2.92
N ARG A 31 1.75 8.29 3.28
CA ARG A 31 0.97 9.26 4.05
C ARG A 31 0.23 10.18 3.10
N VAL A 32 -1.09 10.08 3.10
CA VAL A 32 -1.99 10.90 2.29
C VAL A 32 -2.48 12.06 3.15
N HIS A 33 -2.20 13.26 2.67
CA HIS A 33 -2.75 14.49 3.24
C HIS A 33 -3.94 14.90 2.40
N ALA A 34 -5.12 14.99 3.01
CA ALA A 34 -6.29 15.50 2.33
C ALA A 34 -6.94 16.60 3.17
N ALA A 35 -7.31 17.67 2.47
CA ALA A 35 -8.02 18.80 3.03
C ALA A 35 -9.42 18.81 2.42
N TYR A 36 -10.44 18.82 3.28
CA TYR A 36 -11.80 19.10 2.84
C TYR A 36 -12.14 20.53 3.23
N LEU A 37 -12.73 21.27 2.30
CA LEU A 37 -13.42 22.52 2.60
C LEU A 37 -14.76 22.13 3.23
N GLY A 38 -14.92 22.39 4.53
CA GLY A 38 -16.22 22.25 5.19
C GLY A 38 -17.16 23.38 4.79
N ASP A 39 -18.46 23.19 4.99
CA ASP A 39 -19.51 24.19 4.72
C ASP A 39 -19.37 25.52 5.51
N ARG A 40 -18.34 25.64 6.36
CA ARG A 40 -18.08 26.80 7.24
C ARG A 40 -16.72 27.46 7.05
N ASP A 41 -16.05 27.25 5.90
CA ASP A 41 -14.69 27.75 5.61
C ASP A 41 -13.57 27.21 6.53
N ASP A 42 -13.88 26.34 7.48
CA ASP A 42 -12.87 25.63 8.26
C ASP A 42 -12.32 24.46 7.43
N ALA A 43 -11.09 24.61 6.94
CA ALA A 43 -10.37 23.53 6.27
C ALA A 43 -10.05 22.42 7.29
N TYR A 44 -10.69 21.27 7.15
CA TYR A 44 -10.35 20.09 7.95
C TYR A 44 -9.26 19.30 7.22
N THR A 45 -8.07 19.27 7.81
CA THR A 45 -6.97 18.42 7.34
C THR A 45 -7.01 17.10 8.07
N TYR A 46 -7.10 15.99 7.34
CA TYR A 46 -6.86 14.67 7.89
C TYR A 46 -5.63 14.04 7.23
N VAL A 47 -4.97 13.19 8.00
CA VAL A 47 -3.81 12.43 7.59
C VAL A 47 -4.19 10.96 7.71
N ASP A 48 -4.11 10.24 6.60
CA ASP A 48 -4.27 8.79 6.58
C ASP A 48 -3.00 8.13 6.06
N GLU A 49 -2.73 6.91 6.50
CA GLU A 49 -1.55 6.16 6.09
C GLU A 49 -1.92 4.80 5.52
N HIS A 50 -1.64 4.63 4.23
CA HIS A 50 -1.90 3.41 3.48
C HIS A 50 -0.63 2.57 3.37
N THR A 51 -0.78 1.25 3.45
CA THR A 51 0.33 0.33 3.11
C THR A 51 0.27 0.07 1.61
N ILE A 52 1.28 0.52 0.88
CA ILE A 52 1.40 0.29 -0.56
C ILE A 52 2.17 -1.00 -0.77
N ILE A 53 1.65 -1.88 -1.64
CA ILE A 53 2.26 -3.15 -2.02
C ILE A 53 2.61 -3.10 -3.50
N CYS A 54 3.89 -3.26 -3.81
CA CYS A 54 4.45 -3.29 -5.15
C CYS A 54 4.99 -4.68 -5.45
N VAL A 55 4.82 -5.13 -6.68
CA VAL A 55 5.35 -6.41 -7.16
C VAL A 55 6.02 -6.20 -8.52
N GLY A 56 6.86 -7.16 -8.91
CA GLY A 56 7.51 -7.14 -10.22
C GLY A 56 8.33 -5.86 -10.44
N GLN A 57 8.19 -5.23 -11.60
CA GLN A 57 8.96 -4.05 -12.00
C GLN A 57 8.76 -2.83 -11.09
N LEU A 58 7.62 -2.72 -10.38
CA LEU A 58 7.41 -1.63 -9.42
C LEU A 58 8.33 -1.74 -8.20
N THR A 59 8.77 -2.95 -7.85
CA THR A 59 9.77 -3.19 -6.79
C THR A 59 11.12 -2.55 -7.13
N ASP A 60 11.54 -2.61 -8.39
CA ASP A 60 12.84 -2.09 -8.82
C ASP A 60 12.87 -0.56 -8.77
N MET A 61 11.74 0.10 -9.07
CA MET A 61 11.60 1.55 -8.95
C MET A 61 11.73 2.03 -7.50
N LEU A 62 11.20 1.29 -6.53
CA LEU A 62 11.27 1.71 -5.12
C LEU A 62 12.70 1.76 -4.58
N ARG A 63 13.67 1.12 -5.25
CA ARG A 63 15.09 1.22 -4.89
C ARG A 63 15.67 2.60 -5.17
N ILE A 64 15.09 3.36 -6.11
CA ILE A 64 15.58 4.68 -6.51
C ILE A 64 14.76 5.83 -5.90
N LEU A 65 13.63 5.53 -5.25
CA LEU A 65 12.77 6.52 -4.61
C LEU A 65 13.25 6.82 -3.18
N PRO A 66 13.72 8.05 -2.89
CA PRO A 66 14.06 8.43 -1.53
C PRO A 66 12.81 8.57 -0.65
N ARG A 67 13.01 8.44 0.66
CA ARG A 67 11.99 8.78 1.66
C ARG A 67 11.59 10.25 1.51
N ASP A 68 10.37 10.59 1.95
CA ASP A 68 9.85 11.95 2.00
C ASP A 68 9.56 12.58 0.62
N GLU A 69 9.64 11.80 -0.46
CA GLU A 69 9.14 12.22 -1.77
C GLU A 69 7.62 12.05 -1.87
N GLU A 70 6.99 12.97 -2.59
CA GLU A 70 5.59 12.88 -2.97
C GLU A 70 5.44 12.05 -4.25
N ILE A 71 4.53 11.08 -4.22
CA ILE A 71 4.21 10.20 -5.34
C ILE A 71 2.70 10.07 -5.48
N ASN A 72 2.26 9.75 -6.70
CA ASN A 72 0.91 9.29 -6.97
C ASN A 72 0.93 7.77 -7.19
N VAL A 73 0.05 7.04 -6.50
CA VAL A 73 -0.10 5.59 -6.61
C VAL A 73 -1.49 5.28 -7.14
N GLY A 74 -1.55 4.60 -8.28
CA GLY A 74 -2.75 3.92 -8.77
C GLY A 74 -2.75 2.46 -8.35
N GLY A 75 -3.92 1.91 -8.03
CA GLY A 75 -4.01 0.49 -7.72
C GLY A 75 -5.36 0.03 -7.21
N GLU A 76 -5.37 -1.18 -6.65
CA GLU A 76 -6.54 -1.78 -6.04
C GLU A 76 -6.48 -1.64 -4.52
N LEU A 77 -7.50 -1.01 -3.93
CA LEU A 77 -7.70 -0.96 -2.49
C LEU A 77 -8.17 -2.33 -1.99
N ARG A 78 -7.40 -2.91 -1.07
CA ARG A 78 -7.71 -4.14 -0.35
C ARG A 78 -7.76 -3.87 1.14
N THR A 79 -8.86 -4.26 1.77
CA THR A 79 -8.98 -4.22 3.22
C THR A 79 -8.65 -5.60 3.76
N ARG A 80 -7.60 -5.70 4.57
CA ARG A 80 -7.28 -6.93 5.32
C ARG A 80 -7.47 -6.70 6.80
N ILE A 81 -8.13 -7.65 7.45
CA ILE A 81 -8.14 -7.75 8.91
C ILE A 81 -6.95 -8.63 9.28
N HIS A 82 -5.86 -8.00 9.72
CA HIS A 82 -4.73 -8.73 10.30
C HIS A 82 -5.09 -9.18 11.71
N VAL A 83 -5.21 -10.48 11.92
CA VAL A 83 -5.42 -11.06 13.27
C VAL A 83 -4.04 -11.40 13.85
N TYR A 84 -3.52 -10.53 14.71
CA TYR A 84 -2.28 -10.80 15.43
C TYR A 84 -2.56 -11.72 16.62
N ARG A 85 -2.06 -12.96 16.56
CA ARG A 85 -2.13 -13.91 17.68
C ARG A 85 -0.91 -13.69 18.58
N VAL A 86 -1.07 -12.88 19.62
CA VAL A 86 -0.08 -12.79 20.71
C VAL A 86 -0.42 -13.88 21.74
N GLY A 87 0.59 -14.57 22.26
CA GLY A 87 0.43 -15.75 23.14
C GLY A 87 -0.52 -15.54 24.33
N GLU A 88 -1.08 -16.65 24.81
CA GLU A 88 -2.21 -16.75 25.74
C GLU A 88 -2.09 -16.00 27.09
N PRO A 89 -3.23 -15.65 27.75
CA PRO A 89 -4.62 -15.93 27.36
C PRO A 89 -5.11 -14.91 26.33
N ILE A 90 -5.86 -15.42 25.35
CA ILE A 90 -6.24 -14.75 24.09
C ILE A 90 -6.86 -13.37 24.35
N ASN A 91 -6.04 -12.33 24.27
CA ASN A 91 -6.47 -10.95 24.12
C ASN A 91 -6.49 -10.63 22.63
N ILE A 92 -7.70 -10.55 22.06
CA ILE A 92 -7.92 -10.10 20.69
C ILE A 92 -7.61 -8.60 20.66
N ASN A 93 -6.38 -8.23 20.34
CA ASN A 93 -6.00 -6.83 20.17
C ASN A 93 -6.48 -6.34 18.79
N LEU A 94 -7.54 -5.53 18.83
CA LEU A 94 -8.08 -4.61 17.82
C LEU A 94 -7.76 -4.90 16.34
N ALA A 95 -8.79 -5.31 15.62
CA ALA A 95 -8.87 -5.24 14.17
C ALA A 95 -8.92 -3.77 13.72
N TYR A 96 -7.76 -3.15 13.52
CA TYR A 96 -7.69 -1.91 12.77
C TYR A 96 -7.87 -2.25 11.28
N PRO A 97 -8.79 -1.61 10.55
CA PRO A 97 -8.88 -1.77 9.10
C PRO A 97 -7.61 -1.19 8.48
N PHE A 98 -6.64 -2.04 8.15
CA PHE A 98 -5.51 -1.63 7.34
C PHE A 98 -5.98 -1.49 5.90
N SER A 99 -5.82 -0.29 5.35
CA SER A 99 -6.00 -0.01 3.93
C SER A 99 -4.70 -0.36 3.21
N GLU A 100 -4.69 -1.51 2.56
CA GLU A 100 -3.61 -1.93 1.68
C GLU A 100 -3.95 -1.51 0.24
N VAL A 101 -3.00 -0.94 -0.49
CA VAL A 101 -3.16 -0.65 -1.91
C VAL A 101 -2.17 -1.48 -2.68
N VAL A 102 -2.68 -2.38 -3.51
CA VAL A 102 -1.86 -3.14 -4.45
C VAL A 102 -1.64 -2.26 -5.68
N ALA A 103 -0.43 -1.72 -5.80
CA ALA A 103 -0.09 -0.77 -6.85
C ALA A 103 -0.13 -1.43 -8.23
N ASP A 104 -0.81 -0.77 -9.17
CA ASP A 104 -0.69 -1.02 -10.60
C ASP A 104 0.20 0.02 -11.28
N SER A 105 0.39 1.18 -10.65
CA SER A 105 1.15 2.28 -11.18
C SER A 105 1.68 3.19 -10.09
N ILE A 106 2.87 3.74 -10.32
CA ILE A 106 3.47 4.78 -9.49
C ILE A 106 3.91 5.89 -10.43
N THR A 107 3.47 7.11 -10.14
CA THR A 107 3.95 8.32 -10.80
C THR A 107 4.76 9.14 -9.82
N TRP A 108 5.99 9.46 -10.19
CA TRP A 108 6.88 10.33 -9.44
C TRP A 108 7.39 11.41 -10.40
N ARG A 109 7.05 12.67 -10.11
CA ARG A 109 7.29 13.80 -11.02
C ARG A 109 6.70 13.48 -12.41
N ASP A 110 7.52 13.47 -13.46
CA ASP A 110 7.10 13.20 -14.84
C ASP A 110 7.24 11.71 -15.24
N LEU A 111 7.67 10.85 -14.32
CA LEU A 111 7.91 9.43 -14.59
C LEU A 111 6.76 8.58 -14.05
N THR A 112 6.07 7.88 -14.95
CA THR A 112 5.04 6.89 -14.60
C THR A 112 5.52 5.49 -14.89
N PHE A 113 5.56 4.67 -13.85
CA PHE A 113 5.82 3.24 -13.93
C PHE A 113 4.50 2.50 -13.82
N LYS A 114 4.32 1.48 -14.65
CA LYS A 114 3.11 0.65 -14.66
C LYS A 114 3.49 -0.81 -14.59
N ARG A 115 2.71 -1.57 -13.83
CA ARG A 115 2.75 -3.02 -13.81
C ARG A 115 2.35 -3.56 -15.18
N THR A 116 2.99 -4.64 -15.60
CA THR A 116 2.69 -5.32 -16.86
C THR A 116 1.72 -6.48 -16.64
N ALA A 117 0.95 -6.85 -17.67
CA ALA A 117 -0.07 -7.91 -17.56
C ALA A 117 0.47 -9.28 -17.11
N GLY A 118 1.77 -9.56 -17.29
CA GLY A 118 2.41 -10.79 -16.81
C GLY A 118 2.58 -10.84 -15.29
N GLU A 119 2.53 -9.70 -14.60
CA GLU A 119 2.73 -9.59 -13.16
C GLU A 119 1.41 -9.66 -12.37
N ASP A 120 0.27 -9.48 -13.06
CA ASP A 120 -1.08 -9.62 -12.47
C ASP A 120 -1.36 -11.05 -11.99
N THR A 121 -0.82 -12.06 -12.69
CA THR A 121 -1.03 -13.48 -12.38
C THR A 121 -0.40 -13.89 -11.05
N LEU A 122 0.67 -13.22 -10.63
CA LEU A 122 1.42 -13.56 -9.42
C LEU A 122 0.68 -13.16 -8.11
N ILE A 123 -0.06 -12.06 -8.13
CA ILE A 123 -0.79 -11.56 -6.93
C ILE A 123 -2.06 -12.37 -6.66
N ALA A 124 -2.68 -12.91 -7.70
CA ALA A 124 -3.88 -13.73 -7.60
C ALA A 124 -3.64 -15.07 -6.86
N LEU A 125 -2.37 -15.50 -6.74
CA LEU A 125 -1.99 -16.79 -6.14
C LEU A 125 -1.73 -16.71 -4.63
N TYR A 126 -1.61 -15.52 -4.03
CA TYR A 126 -1.45 -15.39 -2.58
C TYR A 126 -2.81 -15.49 -1.88
N ARG A 127 -3.29 -16.72 -1.72
CA ARG A 127 -4.31 -17.09 -0.74
C ARG A 127 -3.57 -17.66 0.46
N PRO A 128 -3.60 -17.03 1.66
CA PRO A 128 -3.05 -17.70 2.84
C PRO A 128 -3.80 -19.02 3.01
N GLU A 129 -3.07 -20.13 3.00
CA GLU A 129 -3.64 -21.43 3.29
C GLU A 129 -4.31 -21.36 4.67
N ARG A 130 -5.55 -21.85 4.75
CA ARG A 130 -6.24 -22.01 6.03
C ARG A 130 -5.45 -23.07 6.81
N GLN A 131 -4.71 -22.65 7.83
CA GLN A 131 -4.30 -23.53 8.93
C GLN A 131 -5.46 -23.71 9.90
#